data_AF-A0A7S3JBN8-F1
#
_entry.id   AF-A0A7S3JBN8-F1
#
_cell.length_a   1.000
_cell.length_b   1.000
_cell.length_c   1.000
_cell.angle_alpha   90.00
_cell.angle_beta   90.00
_cell.angle_gamma   90.00
#
_symmetry.space_group_name_H-M   'P 1'
#
loop_
_entity.id
_entity.type
_entity.pdbx_description
1 polymer ?
#
loop_
_entity_poly.entity_id
_entity_poly.type
_entity_poly.pdbx_seq_one_letter_code
_entity_poly.pdbx_strand_id
1 'polypeptide(L)'
;QLANQKEMELQLAKETRDLQKKYREQIKQDKEKLEVDIKQALDKQKTKHKKKEEETRNEYLAKIEEHKNRLTKANDDELKDFEDQLKRKYDQKKVEIPTGDKLNDMIKDVKRTTLELENEIIRREKEQRIQNDECDKLQAKIRDLQKSTETGADGDHEEDEIRELEEELKKKQRQLQNLYELIREL
;
A
#
# COMPACT_ATOMS: atom_id res chain seq x y z
N GLN A 1 21.48 104.99 -8.19
CA GLN A 1 22.35 103.79 -8.10
C GLN A 1 21.77 102.75 -7.14
N LEU A 2 21.61 103.04 -5.84
CA LEU A 2 21.00 102.09 -4.88
C LEU A 2 19.58 101.63 -5.25
N ALA A 3 18.74 102.53 -5.79
CA ALA A 3 17.38 102.19 -6.25
C ALA A 3 17.40 101.16 -7.40
N ASN A 4 18.26 101.38 -8.40
CA ASN A 4 18.39 100.48 -9.56
C ASN A 4 18.92 99.10 -9.15
N GLN A 5 19.82 99.03 -8.18
CA GLN A 5 20.31 97.75 -7.65
C GLN A 5 19.18 96.97 -6.97
N LYS A 6 18.35 97.65 -6.15
CA LYS A 6 17.17 97.02 -5.53
C LYS A 6 16.14 96.56 -6.55
N GLU A 7 15.91 97.32 -7.61
CA GLU A 7 14.99 96.95 -8.68
C GLU A 7 15.47 95.71 -9.45
N MET A 8 16.76 95.65 -9.77
CA MET A 8 17.38 94.50 -10.41
C MET A 8 17.37 93.24 -9.52
N GLU A 9 17.63 93.38 -8.21
CA GLU A 9 17.51 92.28 -7.24
C GLU A 9 16.07 91.76 -7.15
N LEU A 10 15.09 92.67 -7.14
CA LEU A 10 13.67 92.32 -7.13
C LEU A 10 13.26 91.58 -8.41
N GLN A 11 13.79 91.99 -9.56
CA GLN A 11 13.55 91.34 -10.84
C GLN A 11 14.20 89.94 -10.90
N LEU A 12 15.44 89.79 -10.44
CA LEU A 12 16.13 88.50 -10.36
C LEU A 12 15.39 87.53 -9.42
N ALA A 13 14.90 88.01 -8.27
CA ALA A 13 14.10 87.22 -7.35
C ALA A 13 12.78 86.75 -7.99
N LYS A 14 12.14 87.61 -8.79
CA LYS A 14 10.92 87.28 -9.54
C LYS A 14 11.20 86.22 -10.62
N GLU A 15 12.24 86.40 -11.43
CA GLU A 15 12.65 85.44 -12.47
C GLU A 15 13.01 84.09 -11.87
N THR A 16 13.73 84.07 -10.75
CA THR A 16 14.07 82.84 -10.01
C THR A 16 12.81 82.12 -9.52
N ARG A 17 11.82 82.86 -8.99
CA ARG A 17 10.54 82.29 -8.54
C ARG A 17 9.73 81.72 -9.70
N ASP A 18 9.66 82.43 -10.83
CA ASP A 18 8.94 81.98 -12.01
C ASP A 18 9.59 80.74 -12.62
N LEU A 19 10.92 80.68 -12.64
CA LEU A 19 11.68 79.51 -13.06
C LEU A 19 11.45 78.31 -12.13
N GLN A 20 11.49 78.50 -10.82
CA GLN A 20 11.16 77.45 -9.84
C GLN A 20 9.73 76.94 -10.01
N LYS A 21 8.77 77.84 -10.30
CA LYS A 21 7.38 77.46 -10.57
C LYS A 21 7.26 76.60 -11.82
N LYS A 22 7.94 76.96 -12.92
CA LYS A 22 7.99 76.16 -14.16
C LYS A 22 8.57 74.77 -13.92
N TYR A 23 9.70 74.68 -13.21
CA TYR A 23 10.29 73.38 -12.89
C TYR A 23 9.40 72.50 -12.01
N ARG A 24 8.70 73.08 -11.02
CA ARG A 24 7.75 72.31 -10.20
C ARG A 24 6.60 71.75 -11.03
N GLU A 25 6.05 72.54 -11.95
CA GLU A 25 4.98 72.09 -12.84
C GLU A 25 5.48 70.99 -13.79
N GLN A 26 6.69 71.15 -14.35
CA GLN A 26 7.32 70.14 -15.20
C GLN A 26 7.53 68.82 -14.45
N ILE A 27 8.08 68.87 -13.23
CA ILE A 27 8.28 67.69 -12.38
C ILE A 27 6.95 67.00 -12.08
N LYS A 28 5.89 67.77 -11.83
CA LYS A 28 4.55 67.23 -11.58
C LYS A 28 4.02 66.48 -12.81
N GLN A 29 4.12 67.08 -14.00
CA GLN A 29 3.69 66.46 -15.25
C GLN A 29 4.50 65.20 -15.59
N ASP A 30 5.82 65.25 -15.43
CA ASP A 30 6.70 64.12 -15.68
C ASP A 30 6.41 62.95 -14.72
N LYS A 31 6.09 63.27 -13.45
CA LYS A 31 5.67 62.26 -12.47
C LYS A 31 4.34 61.62 -12.85
N GLU A 32 3.33 62.40 -13.20
CA GLU A 32 2.02 61.90 -13.64
C GLU A 32 2.15 61.02 -14.89
N LYS A 33 2.98 61.44 -15.85
CA LYS A 33 3.28 60.64 -17.05
C LYS A 33 3.96 59.32 -16.71
N LEU A 34 4.97 59.36 -15.84
CA LEU A 34 5.70 58.15 -15.41
C LEU A 34 4.78 57.14 -14.71
N GLU A 35 3.86 57.60 -13.87
CA GLU A 35 2.86 56.74 -13.21
C GLU A 35 1.94 56.04 -14.22
N VAL A 36 1.51 56.75 -15.27
CA VAL A 36 0.72 56.18 -16.36
C VAL A 36 1.54 55.15 -17.15
N ASP A 37 2.77 55.46 -17.52
CA ASP A 37 3.64 54.57 -18.29
C ASP A 37 3.93 53.27 -17.51
N ILE A 38 4.22 53.37 -16.20
CA ILE A 38 4.40 52.22 -15.30
C ILE A 38 3.12 51.37 -15.27
N LYS A 39 1.95 51.98 -15.11
CA LYS A 39 0.68 51.26 -15.05
C LYS A 39 0.40 50.51 -16.36
N GLN A 40 0.58 51.16 -17.50
CA GLN A 40 0.41 50.52 -18.81
C GLN A 40 1.40 49.37 -19.05
N ALA A 41 2.65 49.52 -18.61
CA ALA A 41 3.66 48.47 -18.72
C ALA A 41 3.29 47.24 -17.86
N LEU A 42 2.84 47.47 -16.62
CA LEU A 42 2.37 46.41 -15.73
C LEU A 42 1.13 45.70 -16.29
N ASP A 43 0.17 46.44 -16.84
CA ASP A 43 -1.03 45.86 -17.45
C ASP A 43 -0.71 45.03 -18.70
N LYS A 44 0.24 45.49 -19.54
CA LYS A 44 0.76 44.72 -20.68
C LYS A 44 1.44 43.42 -20.22
N GLN A 45 2.25 43.48 -19.17
CA GLN A 45 2.95 42.30 -18.64
C GLN A 45 1.98 41.28 -18.05
N LYS A 46 1.01 41.72 -17.24
CA LYS A 46 -0.05 40.86 -16.69
C LYS A 46 -0.85 40.18 -17.79
N THR A 47 -1.23 40.92 -18.82
CA THR A 47 -1.96 40.36 -19.98
C THR A 47 -1.14 39.30 -20.71
N LYS A 48 0.17 39.54 -20.93
CA LYS A 48 1.07 38.57 -21.55
C LYS A 48 1.23 37.30 -20.70
N HIS A 49 1.32 37.43 -19.38
CA HIS A 49 1.42 36.29 -18.47
C HIS A 49 0.14 35.45 -18.49
N LYS A 50 -1.03 36.11 -18.36
CA LYS A 50 -2.33 35.44 -18.37
C LYS A 50 -2.56 34.65 -19.67
N LYS A 51 -2.19 35.21 -20.82
CA LYS A 51 -2.27 34.50 -22.11
C LYS A 51 -1.39 33.25 -22.14
N LYS A 52 -0.15 33.34 -21.66
CA LYS A 52 0.75 32.18 -21.58
C LYS A 52 0.23 31.09 -20.64
N GLU A 53 -0.33 31.47 -19.49
CA GLU A 53 -0.96 30.53 -18.56
C GLU A 53 -2.18 29.84 -19.18
N GLU A 54 -3.00 30.59 -19.93
CA GLU A 54 -4.18 30.07 -20.62
C GLU A 54 -3.81 29.14 -21.78
N GLU A 55 -2.79 29.48 -22.57
CA GLU A 55 -2.21 28.60 -23.61
C GLU A 55 -1.70 27.29 -23.00
N THR A 56 -0.93 27.39 -21.90
CA THR A 56 -0.38 26.22 -21.19
C THR A 56 -1.50 25.35 -20.62
N ARG A 57 -2.53 25.96 -20.03
CA ARG A 57 -3.72 25.26 -19.50
C ARG A 57 -4.46 24.50 -20.61
N ASN A 58 -4.66 25.13 -21.77
CA ASN A 58 -5.34 24.51 -22.90
C ASN A 58 -4.54 23.34 -23.48
N GLU A 59 -3.21 23.44 -23.53
CA GLU A 59 -2.34 22.33 -23.95
C GLU A 59 -2.46 21.12 -23.01
N TYR A 60 -2.46 21.35 -21.69
CA TYR A 60 -2.65 20.26 -20.73
C TYR A 60 -4.03 19.62 -20.83
N LEU A 61 -5.09 20.41 -21.03
CA LEU A 61 -6.44 19.88 -21.22
C LEU A 61 -6.53 19.02 -22.49
N ALA A 62 -5.90 19.45 -23.59
CA ALA A 62 -5.84 18.66 -24.83
C ALA A 62 -5.11 17.32 -24.62
N LYS A 63 -3.97 17.32 -23.90
CA LYS A 63 -3.24 16.10 -23.55
C LYS A 63 -4.04 15.16 -22.66
N ILE A 64 -4.77 15.69 -21.67
CA ILE A 64 -5.64 14.90 -20.79
C ILE A 64 -6.75 14.22 -21.61
N GLU A 65 -7.39 14.95 -22.52
CA GLU A 65 -8.46 14.39 -23.36
C GLU A 65 -7.92 13.34 -24.33
N GLU A 66 -6.74 13.55 -24.89
CA GLU A 66 -6.05 12.54 -25.72
C GLU A 66 -5.76 11.26 -24.92
N HIS A 67 -5.21 11.38 -23.71
CA HIS A 67 -4.95 10.23 -22.83
C HIS A 67 -6.23 9.50 -22.44
N LYS A 68 -7.30 10.24 -22.11
CA LYS A 68 -8.61 9.66 -21.81
C LYS A 68 -9.15 8.87 -23.00
N ASN A 69 -9.09 9.42 -24.21
CA ASN A 69 -9.55 8.72 -25.41
C ASN A 69 -8.72 7.46 -25.70
N ARG A 70 -7.40 7.51 -25.49
CA ARG A 70 -6.54 6.32 -25.62
C ARG A 70 -6.89 5.24 -24.60
N LEU A 71 -7.12 5.62 -23.33
CA LEU A 71 -7.51 4.69 -22.27
C LEU A 71 -8.89 4.08 -22.52
N THR A 72 -9.89 4.88 -22.92
CA THR A 72 -11.22 4.38 -23.27
C THR A 72 -11.12 3.37 -24.40
N LYS A 73 -10.37 3.68 -25.47
CA LYS A 73 -10.20 2.75 -26.59
C LYS A 73 -9.49 1.46 -26.16
N ALA A 74 -8.40 1.56 -25.38
CA ALA A 74 -7.70 0.37 -24.89
C ALA A 74 -8.60 -0.50 -24.00
N ASN A 75 -9.42 0.13 -23.14
CA ASN A 75 -10.36 -0.57 -22.30
C ASN A 75 -11.50 -1.21 -23.11
N ASP A 76 -12.02 -0.54 -24.13
CA ASP A 76 -13.04 -1.09 -25.02
C ASP A 76 -12.47 -2.29 -25.83
N ASP A 77 -11.23 -2.18 -26.30
CA ASP A 77 -10.52 -3.26 -27.00
C ASP A 77 -10.27 -4.46 -26.05
N GLU A 78 -9.81 -4.22 -24.81
CA GLU A 78 -9.61 -5.26 -23.78
C GLU A 78 -10.93 -5.92 -23.34
N LEU A 79 -11.99 -5.13 -23.17
CA LEU A 79 -13.33 -5.63 -22.84
C LEU A 79 -13.85 -6.53 -23.96
N LYS A 80 -13.68 -6.12 -25.21
CA LYS A 80 -14.07 -6.93 -26.36
C LYS A 80 -13.26 -8.22 -26.46
N ASP A 81 -11.94 -8.16 -26.24
CA ASP A 81 -11.10 -9.35 -26.21
C ASP A 81 -11.51 -10.29 -25.05
N PHE A 82 -11.88 -9.74 -23.91
CA PHE A 82 -12.39 -10.50 -22.77
C PHE A 82 -13.77 -11.13 -23.06
N GLU A 83 -14.68 -10.38 -23.69
CA GLU A 83 -15.97 -10.89 -24.16
C GLU A 83 -15.79 -12.03 -25.17
N ASP A 84 -14.87 -11.88 -26.13
CA ASP A 84 -14.55 -12.93 -27.11
C ASP A 84 -13.91 -14.15 -26.45
N GLN A 85 -13.04 -13.96 -25.46
CA GLN A 85 -12.47 -15.06 -24.67
C GLN A 85 -13.54 -15.78 -23.84
N LEU A 86 -14.44 -15.04 -23.19
CA LEU A 86 -15.55 -15.61 -22.44
C LEU A 86 -16.50 -16.37 -23.35
N LYS A 87 -16.81 -15.81 -24.53
CA LYS A 87 -17.63 -16.48 -25.55
C LYS A 87 -16.97 -17.76 -26.03
N ARG A 88 -15.67 -17.74 -26.36
CA ARG A 88 -14.91 -18.96 -26.73
C ARG A 88 -14.89 -19.99 -25.60
N LYS A 89 -14.65 -19.58 -24.35
CA LYS A 89 -14.69 -20.47 -23.18
C LYS A 89 -16.09 -21.01 -22.94
N TYR A 90 -17.13 -20.20 -23.14
CA TYR A 90 -18.53 -20.61 -23.00
C TYR A 90 -18.93 -21.58 -24.11
N ASP A 91 -18.50 -21.34 -25.35
CA ASP A 91 -18.73 -22.23 -26.49
C ASP A 91 -17.94 -23.55 -26.34
N GLN A 92 -16.69 -23.49 -25.84
CA GLN A 92 -15.92 -24.68 -25.44
C GLN A 92 -16.59 -25.44 -24.31
N LYS A 93 -17.02 -24.74 -23.25
CA LYS A 93 -17.74 -25.36 -22.14
C LYS A 93 -19.12 -25.86 -22.56
N LYS A 94 -19.80 -25.30 -23.57
CA LYS A 94 -21.06 -25.86 -24.12
C LYS A 94 -20.85 -27.28 -24.67
N VAL A 95 -19.65 -27.59 -25.15
CA VAL A 95 -19.26 -28.94 -25.60
C VAL A 95 -18.82 -29.83 -24.43
N GLU A 96 -18.43 -29.23 -23.29
CA GLU A 96 -17.87 -29.91 -22.12
C GLU A 96 -18.58 -29.56 -20.79
N ILE A 97 -19.89 -29.24 -20.77
CA ILE A 97 -20.61 -29.15 -19.49
C ILE A 97 -20.74 -30.60 -19.05
N PRO A 98 -20.07 -31.02 -17.96
CA PRO A 98 -20.39 -32.30 -17.37
C PRO A 98 -21.87 -32.21 -17.02
N THR A 99 -22.70 -33.12 -17.53
CA THR A 99 -24.13 -33.16 -17.23
C THR A 99 -24.36 -32.99 -15.72
N GLY A 100 -25.53 -32.51 -15.31
CA GLY A 100 -25.85 -32.32 -13.87
C GLY A 100 -25.44 -33.52 -13.01
N ASP A 101 -25.48 -34.73 -13.57
CA ASP A 101 -24.97 -35.98 -12.98
C ASP A 101 -23.46 -35.97 -12.69
N LYS A 102 -22.61 -35.57 -13.64
CA LYS A 102 -21.14 -35.50 -13.42
C LYS A 102 -20.77 -34.42 -12.41
N LEU A 103 -21.48 -33.28 -12.39
CA LEU A 103 -21.28 -32.26 -11.36
C LEU A 103 -21.69 -32.80 -9.98
N ASN A 104 -22.79 -33.56 -9.92
CA ASN A 104 -23.27 -34.18 -8.68
C ASN A 104 -22.31 -35.29 -8.21
N ASP A 105 -21.70 -36.04 -9.13
CA ASP A 105 -20.67 -37.04 -8.81
C ASP A 105 -19.39 -36.38 -8.28
N MET A 106 -18.95 -35.26 -8.86
CA MET A 106 -17.84 -34.48 -8.30
C MET A 106 -18.16 -33.93 -6.90
N ILE A 107 -19.40 -33.47 -6.67
CA ILE A 107 -19.84 -33.02 -5.34
C ILE A 107 -19.87 -34.19 -4.35
N LYS A 108 -20.31 -35.38 -4.77
CA LYS A 108 -20.27 -36.59 -3.94
C LYS A 108 -18.83 -37.01 -3.63
N ASP A 109 -17.93 -36.91 -4.61
CA ASP A 109 -16.51 -37.21 -4.41
C ASP A 109 -15.88 -36.24 -3.41
N VAL A 110 -16.13 -34.93 -3.54
CA VAL A 110 -15.67 -33.94 -2.55
C VAL A 110 -16.24 -34.24 -1.17
N LYS A 111 -17.54 -34.50 -1.05
CA LYS A 111 -18.17 -34.87 0.24
C LYS A 111 -17.60 -36.15 0.83
N ARG A 112 -17.30 -37.15 -0.01
CA ARG A 112 -16.67 -38.40 0.41
C ARG A 112 -15.26 -38.13 0.94
N THR A 113 -14.45 -37.38 0.20
CA THR A 113 -13.09 -37.02 0.64
C THR A 113 -13.11 -36.22 1.94
N THR A 114 -14.04 -35.27 2.09
CA THR A 114 -14.21 -34.55 3.36
C THR A 114 -14.54 -35.49 4.51
N LEU A 115 -15.48 -36.42 4.32
CA LEU A 115 -15.84 -37.40 5.35
C LEU A 115 -14.68 -38.36 5.67
N GLU A 116 -13.89 -38.75 4.67
CA GLU A 116 -12.69 -39.58 4.86
C GLU A 116 -11.64 -38.83 5.69
N LEU A 117 -11.41 -37.53 5.41
CA LEU A 117 -10.51 -36.67 6.19
C LEU A 117 -11.01 -36.46 7.62
N GLU A 118 -12.31 -36.19 7.82
CA GLU A 118 -12.91 -36.06 9.16
C GLU A 118 -12.72 -37.34 9.99
N ASN A 119 -12.96 -38.50 9.39
CA ASN A 119 -12.73 -39.79 10.06
C ASN A 119 -11.25 -40.04 10.36
N GLU A 120 -10.37 -39.61 9.45
CA GLU A 120 -8.92 -39.71 9.65
C GLU A 120 -8.46 -38.82 10.82
N ILE A 121 -8.95 -37.57 10.89
CA ILE A 121 -8.68 -36.67 12.02
C ILE A 121 -9.12 -37.33 13.34
N ILE A 122 -10.36 -37.85 13.41
CA ILE A 122 -10.86 -38.52 14.60
C ILE A 122 -9.98 -39.73 14.98
N ARG A 123 -9.51 -40.50 13.99
CA ARG A 123 -8.61 -41.63 14.22
C ARG A 123 -7.27 -41.17 14.80
N ARG A 124 -6.67 -40.13 14.21
CA ARG A 124 -5.39 -39.57 14.67
C ARG A 124 -5.50 -38.92 16.05
N GLU A 125 -6.59 -38.24 16.37
CA GLU A 125 -6.85 -37.72 17.71
C GLU A 125 -6.98 -38.81 18.76
N LYS A 126 -7.50 -40.00 18.39
CA LYS A 126 -7.50 -41.16 19.29
C LYS A 126 -6.08 -41.72 19.47
N GLU A 127 -5.31 -41.84 18.40
CA GLU A 127 -3.90 -42.26 18.47
C GLU A 127 -3.08 -41.30 19.34
N GLN A 128 -3.28 -39.99 19.19
CA GLN A 128 -2.65 -38.96 20.01
C GLN A 128 -2.97 -39.11 21.49
N ARG A 129 -4.25 -39.35 21.84
CA ARG A 129 -4.64 -39.60 23.23
C ARG A 129 -3.94 -40.82 23.82
N ILE A 130 -3.87 -41.92 23.07
CA ILE A 130 -3.16 -43.12 23.51
C ILE A 130 -1.66 -42.83 23.70
N GLN A 131 -1.03 -42.10 22.78
CA GLN A 131 0.39 -41.74 22.91
C GLN A 131 0.66 -40.79 24.07
N ASN A 132 -0.26 -39.88 24.39
CA ASN A 132 -0.19 -39.05 25.60
C ASN A 132 -0.27 -39.91 26.87
N ASP A 133 -1.23 -40.82 26.95
CA ASP A 133 -1.37 -41.72 28.09
C ASP A 133 -0.12 -42.61 28.29
N GLU A 134 0.51 -43.05 27.20
CA GLU A 134 1.77 -43.81 27.23
C GLU A 134 2.94 -42.95 27.73
N CYS A 135 3.05 -41.70 27.27
CA CYS A 135 4.05 -40.75 27.78
C CYS A 135 3.89 -40.52 29.28
N ASP A 136 2.66 -40.32 29.76
CA ASP A 136 2.36 -40.08 31.17
C ASP A 136 2.71 -41.30 32.03
N LYS A 137 2.44 -42.52 31.55
CA LYS A 137 2.82 -43.77 32.24
C LYS A 137 4.33 -43.94 32.32
N LEU A 138 5.06 -43.68 31.24
CA LEU A 138 6.53 -43.75 31.23
C LEU A 138 7.12 -42.72 32.19
N GLN A 139 6.60 -41.49 32.22
CA GLN A 139 7.02 -40.46 33.18
C GLN A 139 6.74 -40.86 34.63
N ALA A 140 5.59 -41.47 34.91
CA ALA A 140 5.28 -41.99 36.24
C ALA A 140 6.26 -43.10 36.65
N LYS A 141 6.54 -44.06 35.75
CA LYS A 141 7.48 -45.16 36.02
C LYS A 141 8.91 -44.65 36.27
N ILE A 142 9.40 -43.70 35.46
CA ILE A 142 10.70 -43.05 35.67
C ILE A 142 10.76 -42.37 37.03
N ARG A 143 9.70 -41.62 37.39
CA ARG A 143 9.63 -40.92 38.69
C ARG A 143 9.65 -41.89 39.87
N ASP A 144 8.97 -43.02 39.75
CA ASP A 144 8.91 -44.03 40.81
C ASP A 144 10.25 -44.77 40.96
N LEU A 145 10.93 -45.09 39.85
CA LEU A 145 12.28 -45.67 39.87
C LEU A 145 13.32 -44.68 40.43
N GLN A 146 13.26 -43.41 40.04
CA GLN A 146 14.14 -42.36 40.59
C GLN A 146 14.03 -42.25 42.12
N LYS A 147 12.81 -42.40 42.66
CA LYS A 147 12.60 -42.46 44.11
C LYS A 147 13.15 -43.74 44.74
N SER A 148 13.08 -44.88 44.05
CA SER A 148 13.66 -46.16 44.50
C SER A 148 15.18 -46.08 44.61
N THR A 149 15.84 -45.52 43.58
CA THR A 149 17.31 -45.30 43.54
C THR A 149 17.79 -44.41 44.68
N GLU A 150 17.02 -43.37 45.04
CA GLU A 150 17.32 -42.48 46.18
C GLU A 150 17.24 -43.20 47.54
N THR A 151 16.51 -44.32 47.63
CA THR A 151 16.34 -45.11 48.86
C THR A 151 17.31 -46.29 49.01
N GLY A 152 18.18 -46.53 48.02
CA GLY A 152 19.39 -47.35 48.18
C GLY A 152 19.28 -48.86 47.88
N ALA A 153 18.31 -49.30 47.08
CA ALA A 153 18.27 -50.68 46.57
C ALA A 153 18.82 -50.72 45.13
N ASP A 154 19.89 -51.50 44.88
CA ASP A 154 20.48 -51.81 43.56
C ASP A 154 20.51 -50.66 42.51
N GLY A 155 21.08 -49.52 42.92
CA GLY A 155 21.09 -48.27 42.13
C GLY A 155 21.70 -48.34 40.73
N ASP A 156 22.71 -49.19 40.50
CA ASP A 156 23.34 -49.30 39.18
C ASP A 156 22.40 -49.93 38.12
N HIS A 157 21.53 -50.87 38.52
CA HIS A 157 20.59 -51.52 37.61
C HIS A 157 19.38 -50.62 37.33
N GLU A 158 18.88 -49.94 38.36
CA GLU A 158 17.77 -49.00 38.25
C GLU A 158 18.16 -47.73 37.46
N GLU A 159 19.43 -47.27 37.54
CA GLU A 159 19.93 -46.14 36.72
C GLU A 159 19.97 -46.47 35.22
N ASP A 160 20.36 -47.69 34.84
CA ASP A 160 20.33 -48.13 33.44
C ASP A 160 18.87 -48.31 32.96
N GLU A 161 17.96 -48.85 33.78
CA GLU A 161 16.52 -48.93 33.45
C GLU A 161 15.88 -47.54 33.28
N ILE A 162 16.23 -46.58 34.14
CA ILE A 162 15.79 -45.18 34.01
C ILE A 162 16.27 -44.59 32.69
N ARG A 163 17.54 -44.83 32.31
CA ARG A 163 18.10 -44.30 31.06
C ARG A 163 17.38 -44.87 29.83
N GLU A 164 17.10 -46.17 29.83
CA GLU A 164 16.34 -46.82 28.75
C GLU A 164 14.91 -46.26 28.64
N LEU A 165 14.23 -46.07 29.78
CA LEU A 165 12.88 -45.50 29.82
C LEU A 165 12.86 -44.02 29.39
N GLU A 166 13.90 -43.24 29.71
CA GLU A 166 14.03 -41.85 29.25
C GLU A 166 14.26 -41.75 27.73
N GLU A 167 15.02 -42.67 27.13
CA GLU A 167 15.18 -42.75 25.68
C GLU A 167 13.88 -43.15 24.99
N GLU A 168 13.15 -44.12 25.56
CA GLU A 168 11.83 -44.51 25.07
C GLU A 168 10.82 -43.35 25.17
N LEU A 169 10.81 -42.63 26.29
CA LEU A 169 9.97 -41.44 26.48
C LEU A 169 10.29 -40.35 25.44
N LYS A 170 11.57 -40.06 25.19
CA LYS A 170 11.98 -39.08 24.16
C LYS A 170 11.52 -39.51 22.76
N LYS A 171 11.59 -40.81 22.45
CA LYS A 171 11.11 -41.36 21.18
C LYS A 171 9.60 -41.21 21.05
N LYS A 172 8.85 -41.50 22.12
CA LYS A 172 7.39 -41.36 22.19
C LYS A 172 6.94 -39.90 22.08
N GLN A 173 7.64 -38.98 22.74
CA GLN A 173 7.39 -37.54 22.62
C GLN A 173 7.60 -37.02 21.20
N ARG A 174 8.61 -37.51 20.46
CA ARG A 174 8.78 -37.19 19.03
C ARG A 174 7.65 -37.75 18.17
N GLN A 175 7.23 -38.99 18.41
CA GLN A 175 6.09 -39.59 17.70
C GLN A 175 4.79 -38.80 17.95
N LEU A 176 4.58 -38.37 19.20
CA LEU A 176 3.45 -37.52 19.57
C LEU A 176 3.50 -36.15 18.88
N GLN A 177 4.67 -35.51 18.82
CA GLN A 177 4.84 -34.25 18.08
C GLN A 177 4.52 -34.42 16.59
N ASN A 178 5.00 -35.50 15.96
CA ASN A 178 4.67 -35.80 14.57
C ASN A 178 3.16 -36.04 14.37
N LEU A 179 2.46 -36.63 15.34
CA LEU A 179 1.00 -36.77 15.29
C LEU A 179 0.29 -35.42 15.39
N TYR A 180 0.77 -34.49 16.22
CA TYR A 180 0.24 -33.11 16.26
C TYR A 180 0.40 -32.40 14.91
N GLU A 181 1.56 -32.57 14.25
CA GLU A 181 1.81 -31.99 12.93
C GLU A 181 0.91 -32.62 11.86
N LEU A 182 0.76 -33.94 11.87
CA LEU A 182 -0.10 -34.65 10.92
C LEU A 182 -1.58 -34.28 11.08
N ILE A 183 -2.08 -34.16 12.32
CA ILE A 183 -3.47 -33.71 12.59
C ILE A 183 -3.69 -32.28 12.11
N ARG A 184 -2.65 -31.42 12.13
CA ARG A 184 -2.75 -30.04 11.67
C ARG A 184 -2.74 -29.90 10.14
N GLU A 185 -2.08 -30.82 9.44
CA GLU A 185 -2.04 -30.86 7.97
C GLU A 185 -3.31 -31.44 7.35
N LEU A 186 -3.97 -32.35 8.07
CA LEU A 186 -5.27 -32.92 7.71
C LEU A 186 -6.42 -31.92 7.97
#